data_AF-A0AAU9XRK3-F1
#
_entry.id   AF-A0AAU9XRK3-F1
#
_cell.length_a   1.000
_cell.length_b   1.000
_cell.length_c   1.000
_cell.angle_alpha   90.00
_cell.angle_beta   90.00
_cell.angle_gamma   90.00
#
_symmetry.space_group_name_H-M   'P 1'
#
loop_
_entity.id
_entity.type
_entity.pdbx_description
1 polymer ?
#
loop_
_entity_poly.entity_id
_entity_poly.type
_entity_poly.pdbx_seq_one_letter_code
_entity_poly.pdbx_strand_id
1 'polypeptide(L)'
;MAFMGFLTFVKASNTILLIIGALSLPLYFSYFGTEAAVRFSLLLYVHSAILAAIPDVVKAAIPMPQLLSFAVLLFLPFNTAPTIVVWCHLKLLQCSEFALLFVEAIQVVLVVMYISQSFVNEIEDQPVIVKTSILAISGVAYILSMYLSYHLFTDIHSTHTETWCAGVAVILTILVLFICLYKEEGIISDAAVVSLVMIFIVWAMKQERLMQENSLDVPSQWLQQVADNRSFLKVFLSMAKVSIAHATRVKRIFSVFISPTCLLLALMRIASVVGFVTLTPTFFYQKEDDEYSTLQEVDLQPHRKGLRPLYLRLIIIFVCTQVVVRTIASTTTDRQYLSQGTSFTDMLPGNRVWRIMQLLLVTTTYIYQMFKDEYQ
;
A
#
# COMPACT_ATOMS: atom_id res chain seq x y z
N MET A 1 -5.65 -29.37 -23.56
CA MET A 1 -6.64 -28.55 -22.82
C MET A 1 -6.68 -28.82 -21.32
N ALA A 2 -6.77 -30.08 -20.85
CA ALA A 2 -6.83 -30.40 -19.41
C ALA A 2 -5.63 -29.90 -18.57
N PHE A 3 -4.41 -29.96 -19.11
CA PHE A 3 -3.19 -29.49 -18.43
C PHE A 3 -3.15 -27.95 -18.26
N MET A 4 -3.60 -27.20 -19.27
CA MET A 4 -3.77 -25.75 -19.19
C MET A 4 -4.85 -25.36 -18.16
N GLY A 5 -5.97 -26.10 -18.13
CA GLY A 5 -7.03 -25.94 -17.13
C GLY A 5 -6.59 -26.23 -15.69
N PHE A 6 -5.75 -27.24 -15.50
CA PHE A 6 -5.18 -27.56 -14.19
C PHE A 6 -4.21 -26.47 -13.71
N LEU A 7 -3.36 -25.94 -14.60
CA LEU A 7 -2.45 -24.83 -14.28
C LEU A 7 -3.17 -23.53 -13.94
N THR A 8 -4.25 -23.18 -14.66
CA THR A 8 -5.08 -22.02 -14.33
C THR A 8 -5.81 -22.22 -13.00
N PHE A 9 -6.29 -23.42 -12.71
CA PHE A 9 -6.91 -23.75 -11.42
C PHE A 9 -5.93 -23.65 -10.25
N VAL A 10 -4.69 -24.14 -10.41
CA VAL A 10 -3.62 -24.01 -9.40
C VAL A 10 -3.19 -22.56 -9.18
N LYS A 11 -3.21 -21.73 -10.22
CA LYS A 11 -2.97 -20.27 -10.11
C LYS A 11 -4.12 -19.58 -9.38
N ALA A 12 -5.38 -19.89 -9.74
CA ALA A 12 -6.56 -19.33 -9.11
C ALA A 12 -6.64 -19.69 -7.61
N SER A 13 -6.38 -20.95 -7.26
CA SER A 13 -6.33 -21.42 -5.87
C SER A 13 -5.29 -20.66 -5.05
N ASN A 14 -4.15 -20.33 -5.65
CA ASN A 14 -3.08 -19.57 -5.00
C ASN A 14 -3.49 -18.14 -4.68
N THR A 15 -4.12 -17.48 -5.66
CA THR A 15 -4.64 -16.14 -5.51
C THR A 15 -5.73 -16.10 -4.45
N ILE A 16 -6.64 -17.09 -4.45
CA ILE A 16 -7.69 -17.22 -3.43
C ILE A 16 -7.07 -17.42 -2.04
N LEU A 17 -6.08 -18.29 -1.89
CA LEU A 17 -5.42 -18.53 -0.62
C LEU A 17 -4.69 -17.28 -0.10
N LEU A 18 -4.06 -16.52 -0.99
CA LEU A 18 -3.41 -15.26 -0.65
C LEU A 18 -4.43 -14.19 -0.25
N ILE A 19 -5.55 -14.08 -0.94
CA ILE A 19 -6.65 -13.16 -0.59
C ILE A 19 -7.26 -13.55 0.76
N ILE A 20 -7.55 -14.83 0.98
CA ILE A 20 -8.09 -15.33 2.25
C ILE A 20 -7.09 -15.12 3.38
N GLY A 21 -5.80 -15.40 3.15
CA GLY A 21 -4.71 -15.11 4.09
C GLY A 21 -4.64 -13.63 4.45
N ALA A 22 -4.67 -12.75 3.45
CA ALA A 22 -4.67 -11.30 3.63
C ALA A 22 -5.92 -10.79 4.37
N LEU A 23 -7.11 -11.33 4.09
CA LEU A 23 -8.35 -11.00 4.78
C LEU A 23 -8.41 -11.57 6.21
N SER A 24 -7.71 -12.67 6.46
CA SER A 24 -7.63 -13.26 7.80
C SER A 24 -6.71 -12.46 8.74
N LEU A 25 -5.77 -11.66 8.23
CA LEU A 25 -4.90 -10.79 9.04
C LEU A 25 -5.69 -9.77 9.90
N PRO A 26 -6.59 -8.94 9.33
CA PRO A 26 -7.44 -8.05 10.12
C PRO A 26 -8.36 -8.79 11.11
N LEU A 27 -8.79 -10.02 10.78
CA LEU A 27 -9.60 -10.85 11.67
C LEU A 27 -8.79 -11.37 12.87
N TYR A 28 -7.63 -11.97 12.63
CA TYR A 28 -6.69 -12.42 13.67
C TYR A 28 -6.34 -11.29 14.61
N PHE A 29 -6.07 -10.12 14.02
CA PHE A 29 -5.83 -8.91 14.76
C PHE A 29 -7.02 -8.56 15.68
N SER A 30 -8.23 -8.46 15.12
CA SER A 30 -9.38 -7.93 15.86
C SER A 30 -9.69 -8.78 17.12
N TYR A 31 -9.45 -10.08 17.07
CA TYR A 31 -9.66 -11.00 18.20
C TYR A 31 -8.49 -11.05 19.19
N PHE A 32 -7.23 -11.06 18.72
CA PHE A 32 -6.07 -11.43 19.55
C PHE A 32 -4.97 -10.36 19.65
N GLY A 33 -5.14 -9.21 19.00
CA GLY A 33 -4.21 -8.08 19.08
C GLY A 33 -3.05 -8.13 18.08
N THR A 34 -2.14 -7.16 18.21
CA THR A 34 -1.07 -6.86 17.24
C THR A 34 -0.04 -7.98 17.15
N GLU A 35 0.33 -8.55 18.29
CA GLU A 35 1.32 -9.62 18.36
C GLU A 35 0.88 -10.88 17.60
N ALA A 36 -0.41 -11.24 17.72
CA ALA A 36 -0.97 -12.39 17.02
C ALA A 36 -1.03 -12.19 15.51
N ALA A 37 -1.38 -10.98 15.06
CA ALA A 37 -1.38 -10.63 13.65
C ALA A 37 0.03 -10.70 13.04
N VAL A 38 1.05 -10.22 13.76
CA VAL A 38 2.45 -10.31 13.32
C VAL A 38 2.96 -11.75 13.29
N ARG A 39 2.65 -12.56 14.31
CA ARG A 39 3.01 -13.99 14.30
C ARG A 39 2.36 -14.72 13.11
N PHE A 40 1.12 -14.36 12.78
CA PHE A 40 0.42 -14.90 11.62
C PHE A 40 1.00 -14.39 10.28
N SER A 41 1.43 -13.13 10.17
CA SER A 41 2.10 -12.64 8.96
C SER A 41 3.45 -13.34 8.73
N LEU A 42 4.21 -13.61 9.79
CA LEU A 42 5.42 -14.42 9.74
C LEU A 42 5.15 -15.84 9.23
N LEU A 43 4.06 -16.46 9.66
CA LEU A 43 3.62 -17.76 9.13
C LEU A 43 3.32 -17.68 7.62
N LEU A 44 2.67 -16.61 7.15
CA LEU A 44 2.39 -16.41 5.72
C LEU A 44 3.68 -16.19 4.89
N TYR A 45 4.71 -15.56 5.45
CA TYR A 45 6.02 -15.48 4.80
C TYR A 45 6.68 -16.86 4.66
N VAL A 46 6.66 -17.66 5.73
CA VAL A 46 7.20 -19.01 5.70
C VAL A 46 6.43 -19.87 4.70
N HIS A 47 5.09 -19.75 4.66
CA HIS A 47 4.26 -20.41 3.65
C HIS A 47 4.65 -20.01 2.23
N SER A 48 4.85 -18.71 1.98
CA SER A 48 5.26 -18.19 0.67
C SER A 48 6.64 -18.69 0.25
N ALA A 49 7.59 -18.78 1.19
CA ALA A 49 8.93 -19.31 0.96
C ALA A 49 8.91 -20.81 0.65
N ILE A 50 8.18 -21.61 1.44
CA ILE A 50 8.00 -23.06 1.19
C ILE A 50 7.41 -23.28 -0.20
N LEU A 51 6.37 -22.53 -0.55
CA LEU A 51 5.69 -22.69 -1.82
C LEU A 51 6.56 -22.33 -3.04
N ALA A 52 7.52 -21.42 -2.85
CA ALA A 52 8.51 -21.11 -3.88
C ALA A 52 9.64 -22.15 -3.96
N ALA A 53 9.99 -22.80 -2.85
CA ALA A 53 10.96 -23.88 -2.82
C ALA A 53 10.44 -25.17 -3.47
N ILE A 54 9.11 -25.39 -3.51
CA ILE A 54 8.51 -26.55 -4.17
C ILE A 54 8.71 -26.44 -5.70
N PRO A 55 9.36 -27.44 -6.34
CA PRO A 55 9.55 -27.45 -7.79
C PRO A 55 8.23 -27.64 -8.53
N ASP A 56 8.11 -27.06 -9.73
CA ASP A 56 6.85 -27.02 -10.48
C ASP A 56 6.35 -28.40 -10.90
N VAL A 57 7.27 -29.37 -11.06
CA VAL A 57 6.94 -30.78 -11.32
C VAL A 57 6.11 -31.39 -10.19
N VAL A 58 6.43 -31.05 -8.93
CA VAL A 58 5.69 -31.52 -7.75
C VAL A 58 4.35 -30.79 -7.63
N LYS A 59 4.29 -29.51 -8.03
CA LYS A 59 3.01 -28.77 -8.09
C LYS A 59 2.05 -29.30 -9.15
N ALA A 60 2.58 -29.91 -10.21
CA ALA A 60 1.78 -30.58 -11.23
C ALA A 60 1.28 -31.96 -10.78
N ALA A 61 2.04 -32.67 -9.95
CA ALA A 61 1.70 -34.02 -9.48
C ALA A 61 0.69 -34.05 -8.33
N ILE A 62 0.75 -33.08 -7.41
CA ILE A 62 -0.14 -33.01 -6.24
C ILE A 62 -1.25 -31.99 -6.51
N PRO A 63 -2.54 -32.34 -6.37
CA PRO A 63 -3.61 -31.35 -6.43
C PRO A 63 -3.53 -30.41 -5.21
N MET A 64 -3.44 -29.10 -5.46
CA MET A 64 -3.44 -28.04 -4.43
C MET A 64 -2.37 -28.17 -3.32
N PRO A 65 -1.07 -28.25 -3.63
CA PRO A 65 0.00 -28.35 -2.63
C PRO A 65 0.06 -27.11 -1.71
N GLN A 66 -0.50 -26.00 -2.18
CA GLN A 66 -0.60 -24.72 -1.48
C GLN A 66 -1.51 -24.80 -0.26
N LEU A 67 -2.65 -25.48 -0.40
CA LEU A 67 -3.62 -25.65 0.67
C LEU A 67 -3.09 -26.65 1.71
N LEU A 68 -2.48 -27.73 1.25
CA LEU A 68 -1.87 -28.74 2.12
C LEU A 68 -0.73 -28.13 2.97
N SER A 69 0.19 -27.41 2.33
CA SER A 69 1.29 -26.73 3.04
C SER A 69 0.78 -25.69 4.04
N PHE A 70 -0.27 -24.93 3.68
CA PHE A 70 -0.90 -23.99 4.61
C PHE A 70 -1.56 -24.71 5.79
N ALA A 71 -2.30 -25.80 5.55
CA ALA A 71 -2.93 -26.60 6.59
C ALA A 71 -1.89 -27.17 7.57
N VAL A 72 -0.76 -27.70 7.07
CA VAL A 72 0.35 -28.17 7.90
C VAL A 72 0.92 -27.04 8.77
N LEU A 73 1.12 -25.85 8.19
CA LEU A 73 1.60 -24.68 8.93
C LEU A 73 0.62 -24.18 10.00
N LEU A 74 -0.69 -24.37 9.82
CA LEU A 74 -1.67 -24.03 10.86
C LEU A 74 -1.59 -24.93 12.10
N PHE A 75 -1.01 -26.12 11.99
CA PHE A 75 -0.77 -27.01 13.14
C PHE A 75 0.46 -26.61 13.97
N LEU A 76 1.33 -25.73 13.43
CA LEU A 76 2.51 -25.25 14.14
C LEU A 76 2.10 -24.53 15.44
N PRO A 77 2.86 -24.69 16.55
CA PRO A 77 2.59 -23.95 17.76
C PRO A 77 2.72 -22.44 17.53
N PHE A 78 1.84 -21.68 18.15
CA PHE A 78 1.79 -20.22 18.02
C PHE A 78 3.06 -19.52 18.54
N ASN A 79 3.85 -20.22 19.37
CA ASN A 79 5.14 -19.75 19.88
C ASN A 79 6.34 -20.09 18.97
N THR A 80 6.12 -20.59 17.75
CA THR A 80 7.24 -20.94 16.85
C THR A 80 8.05 -19.71 16.43
N ALA A 81 7.42 -18.53 16.39
CA ALA A 81 8.13 -17.27 16.14
C ALA A 81 8.66 -16.72 17.48
N PRO A 82 9.99 -16.62 17.68
CA PRO A 82 10.54 -16.06 18.90
C PRO A 82 10.12 -14.59 19.05
N THR A 83 9.87 -14.17 20.29
CA THR A 83 9.41 -12.82 20.63
C THR A 83 10.31 -11.71 20.08
N ILE A 84 11.62 -11.96 20.01
CA ILE A 84 12.61 -11.03 19.43
C ILE A 84 12.33 -10.79 17.94
N VAL A 85 11.99 -11.83 17.18
CA VAL A 85 11.68 -11.69 15.74
C VAL A 85 10.37 -10.95 15.54
N VAL A 86 9.38 -11.24 16.37
CA VAL A 86 8.08 -10.52 16.37
C VAL A 86 8.30 -9.04 16.68
N TRP A 87 9.10 -8.73 17.69
CA TRP A 87 9.45 -7.35 18.07
C TRP A 87 10.21 -6.63 16.94
N CYS A 88 11.22 -7.29 16.36
CA CYS A 88 11.99 -6.73 15.25
C CYS A 88 11.09 -6.47 14.03
N HIS A 89 10.20 -7.40 13.69
CA HIS A 89 9.26 -7.23 12.58
C HIS A 89 8.28 -6.08 12.84
N LEU A 90 7.78 -5.95 14.06
CA LEU A 90 6.91 -4.84 14.44
C LEU A 90 7.61 -3.48 14.30
N LYS A 91 8.87 -3.36 14.75
CA LYS A 91 9.66 -2.14 14.58
C LYS A 91 9.97 -1.85 13.12
N LEU A 92 10.23 -2.88 12.32
CA LEU A 92 10.42 -2.73 10.88
C LEU A 92 9.14 -2.26 10.17
N LEU A 93 7.97 -2.80 10.54
CA LEU A 93 6.67 -2.33 10.02
C LEU A 93 6.41 -0.86 10.36
N GLN A 94 6.75 -0.42 11.57
CA GLN A 94 6.63 0.98 11.98
C GLN A 94 7.58 1.89 11.18
N CYS A 95 8.85 1.50 11.06
CA CYS A 95 9.84 2.28 10.31
C CYS A 95 9.50 2.34 8.80
N SER A 96 8.94 1.27 8.26
CA SER A 96 8.56 1.22 6.84
C SER A 96 7.46 2.20 6.46
N GLU A 97 6.67 2.71 7.41
CA GLU A 97 5.62 3.68 7.11
C GLU A 97 6.17 4.90 6.38
N PHE A 98 7.30 5.44 6.84
CA PHE A 98 7.91 6.63 6.26
C PHE A 98 8.44 6.37 4.86
N ALA A 99 9.15 5.25 4.69
CA ALA A 99 9.67 4.82 3.39
C ALA A 99 8.53 4.63 2.37
N LEU A 100 7.42 4.03 2.80
CA LEU A 100 6.26 3.81 1.94
C LEU A 100 5.58 5.11 1.52
N LEU A 101 5.49 6.12 2.41
CA LEU A 101 4.95 7.44 2.05
C LEU A 101 5.83 8.14 0.99
N PHE A 102 7.15 8.03 1.09
CA PHE A 102 8.05 8.56 0.07
C PHE A 102 7.91 7.82 -1.27
N VAL A 103 7.84 6.49 -1.23
CA VAL A 103 7.59 5.67 -2.43
C VAL A 103 6.25 6.05 -3.07
N GLU A 104 5.18 6.22 -2.28
CA GLU A 104 3.88 6.70 -2.77
C GLU A 104 3.98 8.04 -3.49
N ALA A 105 4.68 9.03 -2.91
CA ALA A 105 4.82 10.34 -3.53
C ALA A 105 5.60 10.31 -4.85
N ILE A 106 6.73 9.60 -4.90
CA ILE A 106 7.55 9.49 -6.11
C ILE A 106 6.82 8.70 -7.19
N GLN A 107 6.21 7.57 -6.81
CA GLN A 107 5.58 6.66 -7.74
C GLN A 107 4.36 7.28 -8.42
N VAL A 108 3.54 8.03 -7.67
CA VAL A 108 2.37 8.70 -8.26
C VAL A 108 2.79 9.70 -9.33
N VAL A 109 3.83 10.50 -9.08
CA VAL A 109 4.36 11.45 -10.07
C VAL A 109 4.87 10.73 -11.32
N LEU A 110 5.70 9.69 -11.15
CA LEU A 110 6.23 8.89 -12.27
C LEU A 110 5.12 8.26 -13.12
N VAL A 111 4.10 7.70 -12.49
CA VAL A 111 2.96 7.09 -13.19
C VAL A 111 2.16 8.13 -13.96
N VAL A 112 1.92 9.30 -13.37
CA VAL A 112 1.21 10.40 -14.05
C VAL A 112 1.97 10.82 -15.29
N MET A 113 3.27 11.08 -15.18
CA MET A 113 4.10 11.48 -16.31
C MET A 113 4.21 10.38 -17.38
N TYR A 114 4.33 9.11 -16.99
CA TYR A 114 4.34 7.99 -17.95
C TYR A 114 3.03 7.87 -18.73
N ILE A 115 1.89 7.92 -18.04
CA ILE A 115 0.57 7.84 -18.68
C ILE A 115 0.36 9.04 -19.60
N SER A 116 0.75 10.22 -19.12
CA SER A 116 0.73 11.48 -19.87
C SER A 116 1.51 11.40 -21.18
N GLN A 117 2.79 11.01 -21.12
CA GLN A 117 3.64 10.81 -22.29
C GLN A 117 3.07 9.76 -23.25
N SER A 118 2.53 8.65 -22.71
CA SER A 118 1.86 7.64 -23.53
C SER A 118 0.66 8.20 -24.27
N PHE A 119 -0.11 9.12 -23.68
CA PHE A 119 -1.18 9.81 -24.39
C PHE A 119 -0.62 10.76 -25.46
N VAL A 120 0.45 11.51 -25.20
CA VAL A 120 1.06 12.42 -26.19
C VAL A 120 1.48 11.68 -27.44
N ASN A 121 2.17 10.55 -27.27
CA ASN A 121 2.65 9.75 -28.39
C ASN A 121 1.48 9.24 -29.26
N GLU A 122 0.32 8.95 -28.66
CA GLU A 122 -0.88 8.50 -29.36
C GLU A 122 -1.69 9.66 -30.00
N ILE A 123 -1.35 10.93 -29.72
CA ILE A 123 -2.05 12.09 -30.33
C ILE A 123 -1.85 12.09 -31.85
N GLU A 124 -0.70 11.64 -32.33
CA GLU A 124 -0.39 11.59 -33.76
C GLU A 124 -1.31 10.62 -34.51
N ASP A 125 -1.64 9.48 -33.88
CA ASP A 125 -2.49 8.44 -34.47
C ASP A 125 -3.99 8.75 -34.36
N GLN A 126 -4.45 9.25 -33.19
CA GLN A 126 -5.88 9.49 -32.92
C GLN A 126 -6.14 10.83 -32.20
N PRO A 127 -5.99 11.97 -32.90
CA PRO A 127 -5.96 13.29 -32.26
C PRO A 127 -7.27 13.67 -31.56
N VAL A 128 -8.42 13.25 -32.08
CA VAL A 128 -9.73 13.63 -31.52
C VAL A 128 -10.02 12.87 -30.22
N ILE A 129 -9.77 11.55 -30.20
CA ILE A 129 -10.08 10.71 -29.04
C ILE A 129 -9.12 11.04 -27.89
N VAL A 130 -7.83 11.20 -28.18
CA VAL A 130 -6.83 11.48 -27.15
C VAL A 130 -6.98 12.88 -26.56
N LYS A 131 -7.22 13.92 -27.38
CA LYS A 131 -7.43 15.28 -26.85
C LYS A 131 -8.70 15.37 -26.00
N THR A 132 -9.77 14.68 -26.40
CA THR A 132 -11.00 14.64 -25.60
C THR A 132 -10.82 13.87 -24.29
N SER A 133 -10.04 12.78 -24.26
CA SER A 133 -9.71 12.07 -23.02
C SER A 133 -8.84 12.90 -22.08
N ILE A 134 -7.81 13.57 -22.59
CA ILE A 134 -6.95 14.48 -21.80
C ILE A 134 -7.79 15.60 -21.18
N LEU A 135 -8.68 16.23 -21.96
CA LEU A 135 -9.57 17.28 -21.48
C LEU A 135 -10.57 16.76 -20.43
N ALA A 136 -11.14 15.57 -20.65
CA ALA A 136 -12.07 14.96 -19.70
C ALA A 136 -11.38 14.61 -18.37
N ILE A 137 -10.20 13.97 -18.42
CA ILE A 137 -9.43 13.59 -17.23
C ILE A 137 -9.03 14.84 -16.43
N SER A 138 -8.50 15.86 -17.10
CA SER A 138 -8.11 17.11 -16.45
C SER A 138 -9.31 17.86 -15.84
N GLY A 139 -10.44 17.93 -16.55
CA GLY A 139 -11.67 18.53 -16.04
C GLY A 139 -12.20 17.81 -14.79
N VAL A 140 -12.28 16.48 -14.83
CA VAL A 140 -12.72 15.68 -13.67
C VAL A 140 -11.75 15.85 -12.50
N ALA A 141 -10.44 15.85 -12.75
CA ALA A 141 -9.44 16.02 -11.71
C ALA A 141 -9.55 17.38 -11.01
N TYR A 142 -9.71 18.47 -11.76
CA TYR A 142 -9.89 19.80 -11.16
C TYR A 142 -11.22 19.94 -10.41
N ILE A 143 -12.32 19.42 -10.96
CA ILE A 143 -13.63 19.46 -10.27
C ILE A 143 -13.54 18.70 -8.94
N LEU A 144 -12.93 17.52 -8.94
CA LEU A 144 -12.78 16.70 -7.73
C LEU A 144 -11.80 17.34 -6.74
N SER A 145 -10.71 17.94 -7.20
CA SER A 145 -9.76 18.70 -6.39
C SER A 145 -10.42 19.90 -5.70
N MET A 146 -11.22 20.68 -6.44
CA MET A 146 -11.99 21.80 -5.91
C MET A 146 -13.06 21.36 -4.91
N TYR A 147 -13.78 20.26 -5.21
CA TYR A 147 -14.78 19.69 -4.31
C TYR A 147 -14.16 19.24 -2.97
N LEU A 148 -13.03 18.52 -3.02
CA LEU A 148 -12.32 18.07 -1.83
C LEU A 148 -11.75 19.25 -1.03
N SER A 149 -11.19 20.26 -1.72
CA SER A 149 -10.67 21.48 -1.08
C SER A 149 -11.79 22.24 -0.36
N TYR A 150 -12.94 22.44 -1.02
CA TYR A 150 -14.10 23.07 -0.42
C TYR A 150 -14.55 22.33 0.84
N HIS A 151 -14.71 21.00 0.76
CA HIS A 151 -15.08 20.20 1.93
C HIS A 151 -14.01 20.22 3.03
N LEU A 152 -12.73 20.38 2.71
CA LEU A 152 -11.68 20.56 3.71
C LEU A 152 -11.81 21.90 4.45
N PHE A 153 -12.18 22.98 3.76
CA PHE A 153 -12.34 24.31 4.36
C PHE A 153 -13.67 24.51 5.09
N THR A 154 -14.77 23.91 4.62
CA THR A 154 -16.11 24.14 5.21
C THR A 154 -16.47 23.20 6.34
N ASP A 155 -15.74 22.11 6.51
CA ASP A 155 -16.06 21.11 7.53
C ASP A 155 -15.60 21.57 8.92
N ILE A 156 -16.54 21.58 9.85
CA ILE A 156 -16.39 21.99 11.26
C ILE A 156 -15.33 21.13 11.98
N HIS A 157 -15.17 19.88 11.54
CA HIS A 157 -14.20 18.99 12.14
C HIS A 157 -12.76 19.27 11.72
N SER A 158 -12.49 20.13 10.74
CA SER A 158 -11.12 20.43 10.27
C SER A 158 -10.30 21.19 11.33
N THR A 159 -9.05 20.78 11.54
CA THR A 159 -8.15 21.53 12.42
C THR A 159 -7.47 22.66 11.67
N HIS A 160 -7.06 23.73 12.38
CA HIS A 160 -6.30 24.84 11.80
C HIS A 160 -5.08 24.37 10.99
N THR A 161 -4.37 23.35 11.45
CA THR A 161 -3.21 22.80 10.73
C THR A 161 -3.59 22.21 9.37
N GLU A 162 -4.74 21.56 9.26
CA GLU A 162 -5.19 20.95 8.00
C GLU A 162 -5.67 21.99 7.01
N THR A 163 -6.37 23.02 7.48
CA THR A 163 -6.83 24.13 6.63
C THR A 163 -5.65 24.96 6.12
N TRP A 164 -4.62 25.19 6.95
CA TRP A 164 -3.37 25.79 6.49
C TRP A 164 -2.65 24.92 5.45
N CYS A 165 -2.55 23.60 5.68
CA CYS A 165 -1.95 22.69 4.70
C CYS A 165 -2.73 22.65 3.38
N ALA A 166 -4.07 22.68 3.43
CA ALA A 166 -4.92 22.80 2.25
C ALA A 166 -4.67 24.12 1.51
N GLY A 167 -4.54 25.23 2.24
CA GLY A 167 -4.20 26.54 1.65
C GLY A 167 -2.84 26.53 0.95
N VAL A 168 -1.81 25.97 1.60
CA VAL A 168 -0.48 25.78 0.98
C VAL A 168 -0.56 24.88 -0.25
N ALA A 169 -1.31 23.78 -0.18
CA ALA A 169 -1.51 22.90 -1.32
C ALA A 169 -2.11 23.66 -2.51
N VAL A 170 -3.17 24.46 -2.29
CA VAL A 170 -3.77 25.28 -3.34
C VAL A 170 -2.76 26.27 -3.94
N ILE A 171 -1.96 26.95 -3.12
CA ILE A 171 -0.89 27.84 -3.63
C ILE A 171 0.11 27.08 -4.50
N LEU A 172 0.53 25.88 -4.05
CA LEU A 172 1.43 25.02 -4.83
C LEU A 172 0.79 24.54 -6.13
N THR A 173 -0.52 24.26 -6.16
CA THR A 173 -1.22 23.89 -7.41
C THR A 173 -1.20 25.01 -8.44
N ILE A 174 -1.40 26.26 -8.00
CA ILE A 174 -1.32 27.43 -8.85
C ILE A 174 0.11 27.60 -9.38
N LEU A 175 1.11 27.43 -8.52
CA LEU A 175 2.52 27.50 -8.91
C LEU A 175 2.88 26.40 -9.94
N VAL A 176 2.45 25.16 -9.72
CA VAL A 176 2.64 24.06 -10.67
C VAL A 176 1.97 24.36 -12.01
N LEU A 177 0.74 24.92 -11.99
CA LEU A 177 0.06 25.34 -13.21
C LEU A 177 0.84 26.41 -13.97
N PHE A 178 1.36 27.43 -13.28
CA PHE A 178 2.20 28.47 -13.91
C PHE A 178 3.48 27.89 -14.52
N ILE A 179 4.15 26.96 -13.83
CA ILE A 179 5.33 26.28 -14.36
C ILE A 179 4.98 25.49 -15.63
N CYS A 180 3.86 24.76 -15.64
CA CYS A 180 3.42 24.01 -16.81
C CYS A 180 3.10 24.93 -17.99
N LEU A 181 2.46 26.08 -17.74
CA LEU A 181 2.17 27.09 -18.77
C LEU A 181 3.45 27.72 -19.32
N TYR A 182 4.44 27.98 -18.46
CA TYR A 182 5.72 28.56 -18.89
C TYR A 182 6.53 27.60 -19.77
N LYS A 183 6.49 26.30 -19.46
CA LYS A 183 7.25 25.28 -20.16
C LYS A 183 6.70 24.92 -21.55
N GLU A 184 5.46 25.28 -21.88
CA GLU A 184 4.72 24.91 -23.13
C GLU A 184 4.66 23.39 -23.46
N GLU A 185 5.43 22.54 -22.78
CA GLU A 185 5.50 21.08 -22.90
C GLU A 185 4.63 20.36 -21.86
N GLY A 186 4.22 21.07 -20.80
CA GLY A 186 3.40 20.48 -19.75
C GLY A 186 1.98 20.25 -20.25
N ILE A 187 1.57 18.99 -20.45
CA ILE A 187 0.17 18.68 -20.71
C ILE A 187 -0.63 19.24 -19.53
N ILE A 188 -1.62 20.07 -19.82
CA ILE A 188 -2.50 20.69 -18.82
C ILE A 188 -3.15 19.62 -17.90
N SER A 189 -3.24 18.37 -18.36
CA SER A 189 -3.69 17.23 -17.55
C SER A 189 -2.78 16.87 -16.38
N ASP A 190 -1.48 17.07 -16.47
CA ASP A 190 -0.55 16.60 -15.45
C ASP A 190 -0.62 17.51 -14.24
N ALA A 191 -0.66 18.82 -14.46
CA ALA A 191 -0.96 19.81 -13.43
C ALA A 191 -2.30 19.50 -12.74
N ALA A 192 -3.33 19.10 -13.51
CA ALA A 192 -4.64 18.75 -12.96
C ALA A 192 -4.57 17.52 -12.05
N VAL A 193 -3.93 16.44 -12.50
CA VAL A 193 -3.84 15.20 -11.72
C VAL A 193 -2.93 15.37 -10.50
N VAL A 194 -1.78 16.04 -10.64
CA VAL A 194 -0.88 16.37 -9.52
C VAL A 194 -1.59 17.27 -8.51
N SER A 195 -2.43 18.20 -8.96
CA SER A 195 -3.24 19.03 -8.05
C SER A 195 -4.22 18.21 -7.22
N LEU A 196 -4.89 17.24 -7.86
CA LEU A 196 -5.79 16.33 -7.17
C LEU A 196 -5.03 15.46 -6.15
N VAL A 197 -3.84 14.98 -6.50
CA VAL A 197 -2.99 14.19 -5.61
C VAL A 197 -2.59 15.00 -4.37
N MET A 198 -2.16 16.25 -4.54
CA MET A 198 -1.80 17.13 -3.41
C MET A 198 -2.98 17.33 -2.45
N ILE A 199 -4.18 17.64 -2.96
CA ILE A 199 -5.38 17.81 -2.13
C ILE A 199 -5.81 16.48 -1.50
N PHE A 200 -5.67 15.36 -2.21
CA PHE A 200 -5.97 14.04 -1.69
C PHE A 200 -5.07 13.65 -0.51
N ILE A 201 -3.78 14.02 -0.52
CA ILE A 201 -2.86 13.82 0.62
C ILE A 201 -3.35 14.58 1.86
N VAL A 202 -3.80 15.83 1.69
CA VAL A 202 -4.34 16.63 2.81
C VAL A 202 -5.65 16.02 3.33
N TRP A 203 -6.51 15.54 2.44
CA TRP A 203 -7.72 14.82 2.84
C TRP A 203 -7.40 13.52 3.60
N ALA A 204 -6.41 12.75 3.14
CA ALA A 204 -5.96 11.53 3.82
C ALA A 204 -5.42 11.83 5.23
N MET A 205 -4.67 12.94 5.39
CA MET A 205 -4.20 13.41 6.69
C MET A 205 -5.36 13.68 7.66
N LYS A 206 -6.45 14.31 7.18
CA LYS A 206 -7.65 14.54 7.98
C LYS A 206 -8.34 13.23 8.40
N GLN A 207 -8.48 12.27 7.48
CA GLN A 207 -9.07 10.97 7.79
C GLN A 207 -8.26 10.22 8.86
N GLU A 208 -6.94 10.24 8.77
CA GLU A 208 -6.06 9.62 9.78
C GLU A 208 -6.20 10.27 11.16
N ARG A 209 -6.39 11.58 11.23
CA ARG A 209 -6.69 12.25 12.51
C ARG A 209 -8.04 11.85 13.07
N LEU A 210 -9.10 11.84 12.25
CA LEU A 210 -10.44 11.45 12.72
C LEU A 210 -10.47 10.01 13.24
N MET A 211 -9.64 9.14 12.67
CA MET A 211 -9.42 7.78 13.17
C MET A 211 -8.70 7.76 14.53
N GLN A 212 -7.78 8.70 14.78
CA GLN A 212 -7.09 8.86 16.07
C GLN A 212 -7.97 9.44 17.17
N GLU A 213 -8.81 10.41 16.83
CA GLU A 213 -9.73 11.04 17.79
C GLU A 213 -10.83 10.08 18.24
N ASN A 214 -11.27 9.16 17.36
CA ASN A 214 -12.28 8.15 17.67
C ASN A 214 -11.67 6.80 18.06
N SER A 215 -10.69 6.82 18.96
CA SER A 215 -10.01 5.60 19.39
C SER A 215 -10.95 4.66 20.16
N LEU A 216 -10.89 3.36 19.84
CA LEU A 216 -11.64 2.30 20.50
C LEU A 216 -10.85 1.72 21.68
N ASP A 217 -11.55 1.40 22.77
CA ASP A 217 -10.99 0.69 23.91
C ASP A 217 -10.54 -0.73 23.53
N VAL A 218 -9.36 -1.10 24.02
CA VAL A 218 -8.73 -2.38 23.76
C VAL A 218 -9.48 -3.51 24.48
N PRO A 219 -9.80 -4.63 23.80
CA PRO A 219 -10.32 -5.82 24.47
C PRO A 219 -9.32 -6.37 25.48
N SER A 220 -9.77 -6.66 26.71
CA SER A 220 -8.91 -7.26 27.76
C SER A 220 -8.29 -8.61 27.37
N GLN A 221 -8.82 -9.29 26.36
CA GLN A 221 -8.25 -10.52 25.82
C GLN A 221 -6.98 -10.29 25.00
N TRP A 222 -6.74 -9.08 24.49
CA TRP A 222 -5.44 -8.73 23.87
C TRP A 222 -4.33 -8.67 24.92
N LEU A 223 -4.68 -8.43 26.19
CA LEU A 223 -3.74 -8.38 27.32
C LEU A 223 -3.43 -9.77 27.89
N GLN A 224 -4.26 -10.78 27.57
CA GLN A 224 -3.98 -12.16 27.97
C GLN A 224 -3.02 -12.78 26.96
N GLN A 225 -1.79 -13.05 27.38
CA GLN A 225 -0.84 -13.84 26.58
C GLN A 225 -1.53 -15.12 26.13
N VAL A 226 -1.63 -15.30 24.81
CA VAL A 226 -2.17 -16.52 24.21
C VAL A 226 -1.31 -17.67 24.71
N ALA A 227 -1.88 -18.54 25.54
CA ALA A 227 -1.15 -19.62 26.21
C ALA A 227 -0.21 -20.38 25.24
N ASP A 228 1.05 -20.54 25.66
CA ASP A 228 2.23 -20.88 24.83
C ASP A 228 2.11 -22.15 23.97
N ASN A 229 1.15 -23.04 24.26
CA ASN A 229 1.01 -24.36 23.64
C ASN A 229 -0.17 -24.50 22.65
N ARG A 230 -0.84 -23.41 22.28
CA ARG A 230 -1.92 -23.47 21.28
C ARG A 230 -1.36 -23.39 19.86
N SER A 231 -1.86 -24.22 18.93
CA SER A 231 -1.55 -24.09 17.50
C SER A 231 -2.34 -22.95 16.87
N PHE A 232 -1.87 -22.40 15.74
CA PHE A 232 -2.60 -21.37 14.99
C PHE A 232 -4.05 -21.79 14.69
N LEU A 233 -4.27 -23.06 14.31
CA LEU A 233 -5.60 -23.62 14.10
C LEU A 233 -6.47 -23.57 15.36
N LYS A 234 -5.92 -23.92 16.54
CA LYS A 234 -6.66 -23.87 17.81
C LYS A 234 -7.01 -22.43 18.19
N VAL A 235 -6.15 -21.47 17.88
CA VAL A 235 -6.42 -20.04 18.04
C VAL A 235 -7.55 -19.60 17.11
N PHE A 236 -7.51 -19.99 15.83
CA PHE A 236 -8.59 -19.72 14.88
C PHE A 236 -9.94 -20.32 15.32
N LEU A 237 -9.94 -21.60 15.70
CA LEU A 237 -11.14 -22.28 16.21
C LEU A 237 -11.66 -21.67 17.52
N SER A 238 -10.78 -21.06 18.31
CA SER A 238 -11.21 -20.38 19.53
C SER A 238 -12.02 -19.12 19.25
N MET A 239 -11.85 -18.47 18.08
CA MET A 239 -12.70 -17.34 17.64
C MET A 239 -14.18 -17.73 17.59
N ALA A 240 -14.49 -18.96 17.16
CA ALA A 240 -15.86 -19.47 17.08
C ALA A 240 -16.49 -19.75 18.46
N LYS A 241 -15.68 -19.81 19.53
CA LYS A 241 -16.13 -20.10 20.90
C LYS A 241 -16.21 -18.85 21.78
N VAL A 242 -15.99 -17.67 21.21
CA VAL A 242 -15.95 -16.42 21.97
C VAL A 242 -17.35 -15.93 22.34
N SER A 243 -17.47 -15.27 23.49
CA SER A 243 -18.74 -14.70 23.96
C SER A 243 -19.30 -13.66 22.98
N ILE A 244 -20.62 -13.57 22.90
CA ILE A 244 -21.35 -12.64 22.02
C ILE A 244 -20.96 -11.18 22.31
N ALA A 245 -20.73 -10.83 23.58
CA ALA A 245 -20.29 -9.50 23.98
C ALA A 245 -18.92 -9.12 23.40
N HIS A 246 -17.97 -10.06 23.38
CA HIS A 246 -16.65 -9.82 22.77
C HIS A 246 -16.76 -9.83 21.23
N ALA A 247 -17.52 -10.75 20.64
CA ALA A 247 -17.77 -10.77 19.19
C ALA A 247 -18.37 -9.44 18.68
N THR A 248 -19.23 -8.78 19.47
CA THR A 248 -19.82 -7.48 19.11
C THR A 248 -18.78 -6.35 19.14
N ARG A 249 -17.83 -6.36 20.09
CA ARG A 249 -16.70 -5.41 20.13
C ARG A 249 -15.74 -5.66 18.97
N VAL A 250 -15.40 -6.92 18.69
CA VAL A 250 -14.58 -7.31 17.55
C VAL A 250 -15.22 -6.89 16.24
N LYS A 251 -16.54 -7.07 16.08
CA LYS A 251 -17.27 -6.58 14.91
C LYS A 251 -17.09 -5.07 14.70
N ARG A 252 -17.11 -4.28 15.77
CA ARG A 252 -16.88 -2.83 15.69
C ARG A 252 -15.45 -2.51 15.23
N ILE A 253 -14.46 -3.19 15.78
CA ILE A 253 -13.05 -3.04 15.37
C ILE A 253 -12.87 -3.47 13.91
N PHE A 254 -13.44 -4.62 13.53
CA PHE A 254 -13.37 -5.14 12.17
C PHE A 254 -14.05 -4.20 11.16
N SER A 255 -15.14 -3.54 11.54
CA SER A 255 -15.84 -2.58 10.66
C SER A 255 -14.99 -1.38 10.27
N VAL A 256 -14.00 -1.00 11.09
CA VAL A 256 -13.03 0.06 10.75
C VAL A 256 -12.18 -0.35 9.54
N PHE A 257 -11.76 -1.61 9.45
CA PHE A 257 -10.98 -2.11 8.31
C PHE A 257 -11.80 -2.21 7.03
N ILE A 258 -13.13 -2.38 7.13
CA ILE A 258 -14.05 -2.39 5.99
C ILE A 258 -14.45 -0.97 5.57
N SER A 259 -14.11 0.06 6.37
CA SER A 259 -14.43 1.45 6.01
C SER A 259 -13.92 1.77 4.60
N PRO A 260 -14.73 2.39 3.73
CA PRO A 260 -14.33 2.77 2.38
C PRO A 260 -13.03 3.58 2.35
N THR A 261 -12.82 4.44 3.36
CA THR A 261 -11.60 5.25 3.49
C THR A 261 -10.37 4.42 3.78
N CYS A 262 -10.48 3.43 4.68
CA CYS A 262 -9.38 2.52 5.01
C CYS A 262 -9.03 1.62 3.83
N LEU A 263 -10.04 1.09 3.13
CA LEU A 263 -9.83 0.27 1.94
C LEU A 263 -9.17 1.07 0.82
N LEU A 264 -9.60 2.31 0.59
CA LEU A 264 -9.02 3.17 -0.43
C LEU A 264 -7.54 3.48 -0.15
N LEU A 265 -7.20 3.83 1.10
CA LEU A 265 -5.80 4.05 1.50
C LEU A 265 -4.96 2.77 1.38
N ALA A 266 -5.52 1.61 1.77
CA ALA A 266 -4.86 0.32 1.62
C ALA A 266 -4.59 -0.04 0.16
N LEU A 267 -5.59 0.16 -0.70
CA LEU A 267 -5.48 -0.09 -2.14
C LEU A 267 -4.45 0.83 -2.78
N MET A 268 -4.46 2.12 -2.46
CA MET A 268 -3.46 3.09 -2.95
C MET A 268 -2.05 2.65 -2.56
N ARG A 269 -1.86 2.18 -1.32
CA ARG A 269 -0.56 1.71 -0.84
C ARG A 269 -0.10 0.45 -1.57
N ILE A 270 -0.99 -0.54 -1.74
CA ILE A 270 -0.66 -1.76 -2.48
C ILE A 270 -0.32 -1.41 -3.94
N ALA A 271 -1.13 -0.57 -4.59
CA ALA A 271 -0.92 -0.13 -5.96
C ALA A 271 0.40 0.62 -6.12
N SER A 272 0.74 1.51 -5.18
CA SER A 272 2.00 2.25 -5.16
C SER A 272 3.20 1.31 -5.05
N VAL A 273 3.21 0.38 -4.10
CA VAL A 273 4.37 -0.51 -3.91
C VAL A 273 4.51 -1.49 -5.07
N VAL A 274 3.41 -2.05 -5.55
CA VAL A 274 3.43 -2.91 -6.74
C VAL A 274 3.92 -2.11 -7.96
N GLY A 275 3.37 -0.90 -8.16
CA GLY A 275 3.74 0.03 -9.21
C GLY A 275 5.23 0.34 -9.18
N PHE A 276 5.76 0.76 -8.03
CA PHE A 276 7.17 1.05 -7.82
C PHE A 276 8.03 -0.15 -8.20
N VAL A 277 7.68 -1.32 -7.69
CA VAL A 277 8.45 -2.52 -7.94
C VAL A 277 8.40 -2.95 -9.42
N THR A 278 7.30 -2.71 -10.14
CA THR A 278 7.18 -3.00 -11.57
C THR A 278 7.77 -1.95 -12.50
N LEU A 279 7.69 -0.67 -12.13
CA LEU A 279 8.05 0.47 -13.00
C LEU A 279 9.45 1.00 -12.74
N THR A 280 9.99 0.86 -11.53
CA THR A 280 11.39 1.21 -11.26
C THR A 280 12.37 0.53 -12.24
N PRO A 281 12.28 -0.80 -12.51
CA PRO A 281 13.17 -1.40 -13.49
C PRO A 281 12.93 -0.87 -14.91
N THR A 282 11.71 -0.50 -15.31
CA THR A 282 11.50 0.03 -16.67
C THR A 282 12.16 1.40 -16.85
N PHE A 283 12.07 2.28 -15.87
CA PHE A 283 12.72 3.61 -15.94
C PHE A 283 14.24 3.57 -15.82
N PHE A 284 14.79 2.65 -15.02
CA PHE A 284 16.24 2.52 -14.87
C PHE A 284 16.90 1.83 -16.07
N TYR A 285 16.26 0.80 -16.66
CA TYR A 285 16.81 0.13 -17.84
C TYR A 285 16.64 0.94 -19.12
N GLN A 286 15.55 1.70 -19.28
CA GLN A 286 15.40 2.60 -20.43
C GLN A 286 16.51 3.65 -20.49
N LYS A 287 17.03 4.07 -19.32
CA LYS A 287 18.16 4.99 -19.23
C LYS A 287 19.51 4.37 -19.66
N GLU A 288 19.69 3.05 -19.53
CA GLU A 288 20.89 2.36 -20.00
C GLU A 288 20.84 2.07 -21.51
N ASP A 289 19.65 1.82 -22.08
CA ASP A 289 19.50 1.55 -23.51
C ASP A 289 19.63 2.83 -24.38
N ASP A 290 19.24 4.01 -23.86
CA ASP A 290 19.39 5.29 -24.57
C ASP A 290 20.86 5.78 -24.64
N GLU A 291 21.74 5.33 -23.75
CA GLU A 291 23.16 5.75 -23.72
C GLU A 291 24.06 4.86 -24.61
N TYR A 292 23.57 3.71 -25.09
CA TYR A 292 24.35 2.73 -25.89
C TYR A 292 23.77 2.42 -27.29
N SER A 293 22.66 3.03 -27.68
CA SER A 293 21.97 2.74 -28.95
C SER A 293 22.59 3.46 -30.17
N THR A 294 23.91 3.33 -30.37
CA THR A 294 24.55 3.58 -31.67
C THR A 294 25.32 2.40 -32.24
N LEU A 295 25.36 1.23 -31.60
CA LEU A 295 25.94 0.05 -32.23
C LEU A 295 25.22 -1.23 -31.80
N GLN A 296 24.57 -1.84 -32.80
CA GLN A 296 24.27 -3.27 -32.93
C GLN A 296 22.85 -3.71 -32.55
N GLU A 297 21.96 -3.59 -33.53
CA GLU A 297 20.80 -4.48 -33.70
C GLU A 297 21.27 -5.94 -33.80
N VAL A 298 21.24 -6.67 -32.69
CA VAL A 298 21.18 -8.14 -32.69
C VAL A 298 20.23 -8.58 -31.58
N ASP A 299 18.96 -8.71 -31.94
CA ASP A 299 18.07 -9.83 -31.64
C ASP A 299 18.29 -10.61 -30.32
N LEU A 300 18.33 -9.90 -29.19
CA LEU A 300 18.02 -10.47 -27.88
C LEU A 300 16.76 -9.79 -27.38
N GLN A 301 15.59 -10.41 -27.58
CA GLN A 301 14.47 -10.21 -26.67
C GLN A 301 14.99 -10.45 -25.24
N PRO A 302 15.21 -9.41 -24.41
CA PRO A 302 15.60 -9.66 -23.04
C PRO A 302 14.33 -10.20 -22.40
N HIS A 303 14.37 -11.50 -22.09
CA HIS A 303 13.37 -12.19 -21.30
C HIS A 303 12.83 -11.23 -20.22
N ARG A 304 11.60 -10.74 -20.45
CA ARG A 304 10.81 -9.91 -19.56
C ARG A 304 10.57 -10.73 -18.30
N LYS A 305 11.61 -10.86 -17.45
CA LYS A 305 11.55 -11.55 -16.16
C LYS A 305 10.72 -10.65 -15.26
N GLY A 306 9.41 -10.70 -15.46
CA GLY A 306 8.46 -10.17 -14.51
C GLY A 306 8.85 -10.62 -13.12
N LEU A 307 8.59 -9.78 -12.12
CA LEU A 307 8.93 -10.06 -10.74
C LEU A 307 8.64 -11.51 -10.39
N ARG A 308 9.64 -12.20 -9.82
CA ARG A 308 9.42 -13.58 -9.40
C ARG A 308 8.20 -13.60 -8.49
N PRO A 309 7.23 -14.49 -8.73
CA PRO A 309 5.94 -14.48 -8.06
C PRO A 309 6.06 -14.53 -6.53
N LEU A 310 7.18 -15.04 -6.00
CA LEU A 310 7.53 -14.96 -4.57
C LEU A 310 7.62 -13.52 -4.07
N TYR A 311 8.40 -12.63 -4.71
CA TYR A 311 8.62 -11.27 -4.22
C TYR A 311 7.30 -10.48 -4.16
N LEU A 312 6.45 -10.62 -5.18
CA LEU A 312 5.14 -9.98 -5.20
C LEU A 312 4.25 -10.46 -4.04
N ARG A 313 4.29 -11.75 -3.68
CA ARG A 313 3.56 -12.24 -2.50
C ARG A 313 4.10 -11.71 -1.19
N LEU A 314 5.42 -11.69 -1.03
CA LEU A 314 6.06 -11.15 0.17
C LEU A 314 5.70 -9.67 0.34
N ILE A 315 5.75 -8.89 -0.74
CA ILE A 315 5.36 -7.48 -0.75
C ILE A 315 3.89 -7.31 -0.33
N ILE A 316 2.97 -8.11 -0.90
CA ILE A 316 1.55 -8.00 -0.53
C ILE A 316 1.34 -8.35 0.94
N ILE A 317 1.94 -9.44 1.44
CA ILE A 317 1.83 -9.82 2.86
C ILE A 317 2.39 -8.70 3.75
N PHE A 318 3.52 -8.11 3.35
CA PHE A 318 4.14 -6.99 4.06
C PHE A 318 3.24 -5.78 4.13
N VAL A 319 2.76 -5.30 2.98
CA VAL A 319 1.90 -4.12 2.89
C VAL A 319 0.58 -4.36 3.62
N CYS A 320 -0.05 -5.52 3.47
CA CYS A 320 -1.28 -5.84 4.20
C CYS A 320 -1.06 -5.84 5.70
N THR A 321 0.02 -6.44 6.19
CA THR A 321 0.35 -6.44 7.62
C THR A 321 0.63 -5.03 8.12
N GLN A 322 1.37 -4.23 7.34
CA GLN A 322 1.70 -2.85 7.67
C GLN A 322 0.44 -1.97 7.75
N VAL A 323 -0.46 -2.06 6.77
CA VAL A 323 -1.73 -1.34 6.76
C VAL A 323 -2.57 -1.72 7.98
N VAL A 324 -2.68 -3.02 8.28
CA VAL A 324 -3.44 -3.50 9.43
C VAL A 324 -2.86 -2.87 10.71
N VAL A 325 -1.58 -3.12 11.01
CA VAL A 325 -0.88 -2.62 12.20
C VAL A 325 -0.99 -1.10 12.33
N ARG A 326 -0.88 -0.36 11.22
CA ARG A 326 -1.00 1.09 11.20
C ARG A 326 -2.40 1.56 11.56
N THR A 327 -3.43 1.03 10.92
CA THR A 327 -4.83 1.41 11.18
C THR A 327 -5.14 1.27 12.67
N ILE A 328 -4.61 0.24 13.31
CA ILE A 328 -4.80 -0.04 14.74
C ILE A 328 -4.05 0.92 15.63
N ALA A 329 -2.77 1.16 15.32
CA ALA A 329 -1.96 2.11 16.05
C ALA A 329 -2.58 3.51 16.00
N SER A 330 -3.31 3.83 14.93
CA SER A 330 -4.14 5.03 14.87
C SER A 330 -5.47 4.91 15.62
N THR A 331 -6.17 3.77 15.62
CA THR A 331 -7.53 3.66 16.17
C THR A 331 -7.64 3.10 17.59
N THR A 332 -6.54 2.76 18.26
CA THR A 332 -6.57 2.17 19.61
C THR A 332 -5.74 2.99 20.58
N THR A 333 -6.18 3.05 21.85
CA THR A 333 -5.51 3.77 22.94
C THR A 333 -4.21 3.10 23.42
N ASP A 334 -3.84 1.94 22.87
CA ASP A 334 -2.69 1.13 23.29
C ASP A 334 -1.33 1.67 22.81
N ARG A 335 -1.06 2.95 23.05
CA ARG A 335 0.30 3.50 22.93
C ARG A 335 1.24 2.96 24.03
N GLN A 336 0.71 2.30 25.05
CA GLN A 336 1.44 1.96 26.28
C GLN A 336 2.12 0.58 26.26
N TYR A 337 1.58 -0.46 25.61
CA TYR A 337 2.27 -1.76 25.53
C TYR A 337 3.24 -1.89 24.35
N LEU A 338 3.08 -1.07 23.31
CA LEU A 338 4.02 -1.00 22.17
C LEU A 338 5.36 -0.31 22.52
N SER A 339 5.41 0.36 23.68
CA SER A 339 6.49 1.27 24.12
C SER A 339 7.28 0.74 25.33
N GLN A 340 7.02 -0.47 25.84
CA GLN A 340 7.73 -1.02 27.00
C GLN A 340 9.20 -1.42 26.75
N GLY A 341 9.73 -1.10 25.57
CA GLY A 341 11.16 -0.94 25.32
C GLY A 341 11.40 0.45 24.70
N THR A 342 12.01 1.33 25.49
CA THR A 342 12.55 2.68 25.15
C THR A 342 12.56 2.98 23.65
N SER A 343 11.65 3.84 23.19
CA SER A 343 11.23 3.83 21.79
C SER A 343 11.87 4.97 20.99
N PHE A 344 12.77 4.60 20.07
CA PHE A 344 13.27 5.45 18.97
C PHE A 344 12.13 6.09 18.15
N THR A 345 10.92 5.55 18.28
CA THR A 345 9.67 6.02 17.66
C THR A 345 9.07 7.27 18.30
N ASP A 346 9.40 7.60 19.55
CA ASP A 346 8.98 8.87 20.18
C ASP A 346 9.82 10.07 19.71
N MET A 347 10.98 9.83 19.10
CA MET A 347 11.78 10.87 18.43
C MET A 347 11.29 11.15 16.99
N LEU A 348 10.45 10.29 16.41
CA LEU A 348 9.96 10.49 15.06
C LEU A 348 8.79 11.48 15.09
N PRO A 349 8.83 12.53 14.24
CA PRO A 349 7.75 13.51 14.22
C PRO A 349 6.42 12.82 13.88
N GLY A 350 5.32 13.30 14.45
CA GLY A 350 4.02 12.64 14.30
C GLY A 350 3.58 12.49 12.84
N ASN A 351 2.68 11.54 12.55
CA ASN A 351 2.19 11.20 11.19
C ASN A 351 1.80 12.42 10.33
N ARG A 352 1.37 13.52 10.95
CA ARG A 352 1.05 14.79 10.25
C ARG A 352 2.27 15.39 9.56
N VAL A 353 3.45 15.40 10.20
CA VAL A 353 4.68 15.95 9.62
C VAL A 353 5.09 15.14 8.40
N TRP A 354 4.93 13.82 8.45
CA TRP A 354 5.24 12.96 7.31
C TRP A 354 4.29 13.15 6.12
N ARG A 355 3.01 13.44 6.37
CA ARG A 355 2.07 13.83 5.30
C ARG A 355 2.43 15.19 4.69
N ILE A 356 2.91 16.14 5.48
CA ILE A 356 3.41 17.43 4.98
C ILE A 356 4.67 17.22 4.13
N MET A 357 5.61 16.40 4.60
CA MET A 357 6.82 16.04 3.83
C MET A 357 6.46 15.30 2.54
N GLN A 358 5.48 14.40 2.58
CA GLN A 358 4.98 13.71 1.38
C GLN A 358 4.41 14.70 0.36
N LEU A 359 3.63 15.69 0.81
CA LEU A 359 3.09 16.73 -0.05
C LEU A 359 4.19 17.56 -0.72
N LEU A 360 5.20 18.00 0.05
CA LEU A 360 6.35 18.72 -0.50
C LEU A 360 7.13 17.85 -1.50
N LEU A 361 7.31 16.56 -1.19
CA LEU A 361 8.03 15.63 -2.05
C LEU A 361 7.33 15.42 -3.39
N VAL A 362 5.99 15.35 -3.43
CA VAL A 362 5.24 15.26 -4.69
C VAL A 362 5.53 16.48 -5.56
N THR A 363 5.44 17.68 -4.98
CA THR A 363 5.69 18.93 -5.72
C THR A 363 7.13 19.01 -6.22
N THR A 364 8.12 18.73 -5.36
CA THR A 364 9.54 18.82 -5.74
C THR A 364 9.92 17.74 -6.76
N THR A 365 9.39 16.52 -6.63
CA THR A 365 9.65 15.43 -7.58
C THR A 365 9.06 15.75 -8.94
N TYR A 366 7.85 16.30 -9.00
CA TYR A 366 7.22 16.71 -10.26
C TYR A 366 8.02 17.82 -10.96
N ILE A 367 8.36 18.88 -10.22
CA ILE A 367 9.18 19.98 -10.76
C ILE A 367 10.54 19.44 -11.23
N TYR A 368 11.20 18.61 -10.43
CA TYR A 368 12.49 18.02 -10.78
C TYR A 368 12.42 17.19 -12.07
N GLN A 369 11.39 16.34 -12.24
CA GLN A 369 11.24 15.55 -13.45
C GLN A 369 10.96 16.41 -14.67
N MET A 370 10.08 17.41 -14.54
CA MET A 370 9.81 18.35 -15.64
C MET A 370 11.07 19.09 -16.14
N PHE A 371 11.98 19.49 -15.23
CA PHE A 371 13.24 20.15 -15.61
C PHE A 371 14.34 19.17 -16.04
N LYS A 372 14.28 17.91 -15.59
CA LYS A 372 15.26 16.90 -15.98
C LYS A 372 15.09 16.47 -17.43
N ASP A 373 13.87 16.39 -17.92
CA ASP A 373 13.55 16.06 -19.32
C ASP A 373 14.06 17.15 -20.30
N GLU A 374 14.54 18.30 -19.80
CA GLU A 374 15.08 19.43 -20.57
C GLU A 374 16.61 19.34 -20.83
N TYR A 375 17.30 18.45 -20.11
CA TYR A 375 18.76 18.27 -20.21
C TYR A 375 19.16 16.97 -20.92
N GLN A 376 18.19 16.28 -21.52
CA GLN A 376 18.39 15.19 -22.49
C GLN A 376 17.89 15.67 -23.85
#